data_AF-A0A174BM18-F1
#
_entry.id   AF-A0A174BM18-F1
#
_cell.length_a   1.000
_cell.length_b   1.000
_cell.length_c   1.000
_cell.angle_alpha   90.00
_cell.angle_beta   90.00
_cell.angle_gamma   90.00
#
_symmetry.space_group_name_H-M   'P 1'
#
loop_
_entity.id
_entity.type
_entity.pdbx_description
1 polymer ?
#
loop_
_entity_poly.entity_id
_entity_poly.type
_entity_poly.pdbx_seq_one_letter_code
_entity_poly.pdbx_strand_id
1 'polypeptide(L)'
;MGFWRAQDVLRYTVEKQLEIAEPYGEVVEVGQVPGQMGGFPSCGPFKCTGEQRTGCLFCPVGCHLTSFEKFVRLKAYNPKLYDFCMEELGEKKLLSWIEKNYRRGYKQIA
;
A
#
# COMPACT_ATOMS: atom_id res chain seq x y z
N MET A 1 8.63 11.83 5.04
CA MET A 1 9.83 11.39 4.30
C MET A 1 10.51 12.67 3.85
N GLY A 2 11.50 13.19 4.59
CA GLY A 2 12.09 14.51 4.34
C GLY A 2 12.76 14.62 2.96
N PHE A 3 14.09 14.57 2.92
CA PHE A 3 14.82 14.55 1.65
C PHE A 3 14.93 13.15 1.03
N TRP A 4 14.66 12.09 1.81
CA TRP A 4 14.73 10.70 1.37
C TRP A 4 13.59 10.33 0.42
N ARG A 5 13.93 9.75 -0.73
CA ARG A 5 12.95 9.15 -1.67
C ARG A 5 12.58 7.75 -1.19
N ALA A 6 11.43 7.24 -1.63
CA ALA A 6 11.01 5.87 -1.32
C ALA A 6 12.06 4.83 -1.75
N GLN A 7 12.69 5.04 -2.90
CA GLN A 7 13.75 4.17 -3.39
C GLN A 7 15.01 4.20 -2.52
N ASP A 8 15.34 5.34 -1.92
CA ASP A 8 16.48 5.41 -1.01
C ASP A 8 16.22 4.59 0.26
N VAL A 9 14.98 4.62 0.76
CA VAL A 9 14.56 3.82 1.92
C VAL A 9 14.57 2.33 1.58
N LEU A 10 14.00 1.92 0.45
CA LEU A 10 13.98 0.51 0.02
C LEU A 10 15.38 -0.04 -0.23
N ARG A 11 16.25 0.73 -0.90
CA ARG A 11 17.66 0.36 -1.09
C ARG A 11 18.37 0.18 0.25
N TYR A 12 18.18 1.10 1.18
CA TYR A 12 18.77 1.01 2.51
C TYR A 12 18.29 -0.22 3.29
N THR A 13 17.01 -0.59 3.19
CA THR A 13 16.46 -1.82 3.78
C THR A 13 17.20 -3.06 3.27
N VAL A 14 17.46 -3.17 1.97
CA VAL A 14 18.18 -4.29 1.36
C VAL A 14 19.65 -4.29 1.77
N GLU A 15 20.34 -3.16 1.64
CA GLU A 15 21.77 -3.00 1.97
C GLU A 15 22.07 -3.31 3.44
N LYS A 16 21.13 -3.01 4.34
CA LYS A 16 21.26 -3.25 5.78
C LYS A 16 20.54 -4.51 6.26
N GLN A 17 19.92 -5.27 5.35
CA GLN A 17 19.17 -6.48 5.66
C GLN A 17 18.16 -6.28 6.80
N LEU A 18 17.41 -5.17 6.73
CA LEU A 18 16.41 -4.84 7.74
C LEU A 18 15.14 -5.66 7.53
N GLU A 19 14.59 -6.18 8.61
CA GLU A 19 13.26 -6.78 8.61
C GLU A 19 12.20 -5.69 8.38
N ILE A 20 11.22 -6.01 7.52
CA ILE A 20 10.05 -5.16 7.30
C ILE A 20 8.79 -5.88 7.77
N ALA A 21 7.73 -5.12 8.05
CA ALA A 21 6.49 -5.70 8.52
C ALA A 21 5.88 -6.65 7.47
N GLU A 22 5.30 -7.75 7.95
CA GLU A 22 4.72 -8.83 7.15
C GLU A 22 3.86 -8.37 5.96
N PRO A 23 2.97 -7.36 6.07
CA PRO A 23 2.12 -6.95 4.93
C PRO A 23 2.90 -6.45 3.70
N TYR A 24 4.15 -6.02 3.89
CA TYR A 24 5.01 -5.57 2.80
C TYR A 24 5.76 -6.74 2.13
N GLY A 25 5.85 -7.90 2.76
CA GLY A 25 6.60 -9.06 2.27
C GLY A 25 8.11 -8.80 2.26
N GLU A 26 8.72 -8.86 1.08
CA GLU A 26 10.16 -8.67 0.87
C GLU A 26 10.42 -7.47 -0.06
N VAL A 27 11.58 -6.85 0.05
CA VAL A 27 12.03 -5.84 -0.92
C VAL A 27 12.83 -6.52 -2.02
N VAL A 28 12.34 -6.43 -3.25
CA VAL A 28 12.94 -7.05 -4.45
C VAL A 28 13.20 -6.01 -5.52
N GLU A 29 14.18 -6.28 -6.39
CA GLU A 29 14.38 -5.45 -7.58
C GLU A 29 13.21 -5.64 -8.55
N VAL A 30 12.79 -4.55 -9.20
CA VAL A 30 11.76 -4.62 -10.23
C VAL A 30 12.29 -5.44 -11.41
N GLY A 31 11.61 -6.56 -11.70
CA GLY A 31 11.99 -7.49 -12.77
C GLY A 31 12.84 -8.67 -12.30
N GLN A 32 13.17 -8.75 -11.01
CA GLN A 32 13.85 -9.91 -10.44
C GLN A 32 12.96 -11.16 -10.53
N VAL A 33 13.54 -12.26 -10.98
CA VAL A 33 12.87 -13.57 -11.00
C VAL A 33 13.41 -14.48 -9.88
N PRO A 34 12.60 -15.41 -9.35
CA PRO A 34 13.06 -16.37 -8.35
C PRO A 34 14.31 -17.12 -8.83
N GLY A 35 15.35 -17.18 -8.00
CA GLY A 35 16.61 -17.85 -8.31
C GLY A 35 17.62 -17.02 -9.12
N GLN A 36 17.31 -15.76 -9.45
CA GLN A 36 18.26 -14.86 -10.07
C GLN A 36 19.31 -14.38 -9.06
N MET A 37 20.58 -14.79 -9.23
CA MET A 37 21.71 -14.17 -8.56
C MET A 37 22.22 -12.98 -9.39
N GLY A 38 22.13 -11.77 -8.83
CA GLY A 38 22.76 -10.59 -9.41
C GLY A 38 24.27 -10.64 -9.19
N GLY A 39 25.05 -10.79 -10.27
CA GLY A 39 26.53 -10.75 -10.24
C GLY A 39 27.12 -9.35 -10.11
N PHE A 40 26.28 -8.31 -10.12
CA PHE A 40 26.64 -6.90 -10.05
C PHE A 40 25.75 -6.18 -9.03
N PRO A 41 26.21 -5.08 -8.42
CA PRO A 41 25.36 -4.28 -7.54
C PRO A 41 24.11 -3.81 -8.29
N SER A 42 22.96 -4.01 -7.63
CA SER A 42 21.65 -3.57 -8.10
C SER A 42 21.67 -2.11 -8.56
N CYS A 43 21.29 -1.88 -9.82
CA CYS A 43 21.08 -0.53 -10.36
C CYS A 43 19.60 -0.23 -10.61
N GLY A 44 18.71 -1.18 -10.34
CA GLY A 44 17.27 -1.08 -10.62
C GLY A 44 16.45 -0.46 -9.50
N PRO A 45 15.22 -0.01 -9.77
CA PRO A 45 14.29 0.37 -8.73
C PRO A 45 13.84 -0.87 -7.93
N PHE A 46 13.54 -0.67 -6.65
CA PHE A 46 13.01 -1.70 -5.75
C PHE A 46 11.50 -1.56 -5.57
N LYS A 47 10.86 -2.66 -5.19
CA LYS A 47 9.45 -2.71 -4.75
C LYS A 47 9.27 -3.72 -3.62
N CYS A 48 8.20 -3.54 -2.86
CA CYS A 48 7.71 -4.58 -1.95
C CYS A 48 7.03 -5.70 -2.74
N THR A 49 7.13 -6.96 -2.30
CA THR A 49 6.37 -8.07 -2.91
C THR A 49 4.91 -8.08 -2.48
N GLY A 50 4.60 -7.52 -1.30
CA GLY A 50 3.25 -7.30 -0.80
C GLY A 50 2.72 -5.90 -1.08
N GLU A 51 2.11 -5.29 -0.05
CA GLU A 51 1.56 -3.94 -0.13
C GLU A 51 2.65 -2.90 -0.42
N GLN A 52 2.38 -1.93 -1.30
CA GLN A 52 3.31 -0.81 -1.52
C GLN A 52 3.12 0.30 -0.48
N ARG A 53 1.89 0.41 0.03
CA ARG A 53 1.52 1.42 1.02
C ARG A 53 0.34 0.91 1.83
N THR A 54 0.52 0.85 3.14
CA THR A 54 -0.59 0.63 4.07
C THR A 54 -0.99 1.97 4.70
N GLY A 55 -2.22 2.02 5.18
CA GLY A 55 -2.75 3.15 5.93
C GLY A 55 -3.55 2.64 7.12
N CYS A 56 -4.14 3.57 7.88
CA CYS A 56 -5.05 3.21 8.96
C CYS A 56 -6.18 2.33 8.42
N LEU A 57 -6.47 1.21 9.11
CA LEU A 57 -7.51 0.24 8.75
C LEU A 57 -8.91 0.84 8.78
N PHE A 58 -9.17 1.76 9.72
CA PHE A 58 -10.46 2.44 9.92
C PHE A 58 -10.60 3.59 8.91
N CYS A 59 -9.73 4.59 8.97
CA CYS A 59 -9.83 5.85 8.22
C CYS A 59 -10.17 5.73 6.71
N PRO A 60 -11.32 6.25 6.24
CA PRO A 60 -11.69 6.19 4.84
C PRO A 60 -10.97 7.22 3.95
N VAL A 61 -10.31 8.23 4.52
CA VAL A 61 -9.80 9.41 3.77
C VAL A 61 -8.95 9.03 2.55
N GLY A 62 -8.02 8.09 2.70
CA GLY A 62 -7.11 7.68 1.63
C GLY A 62 -7.67 6.71 0.59
N CYS A 63 -8.92 6.25 0.73
CA CYS A 63 -9.45 5.17 -0.12
C CYS A 63 -9.59 5.56 -1.60
N HIS A 64 -9.74 6.85 -1.89
CA HIS A 64 -9.81 7.37 -3.26
C HIS A 64 -8.50 7.21 -4.05
N LEU A 65 -7.37 6.98 -3.37
CA LEU A 65 -6.08 6.72 -4.01
C LEU A 65 -5.94 5.29 -4.55
N THR A 66 -6.83 4.37 -4.13
CA THR A 66 -6.78 2.95 -4.47
C THR A 66 -8.15 2.45 -4.96
N SER A 67 -8.86 3.26 -5.74
CA SER A 67 -10.18 2.90 -6.31
C SER A 67 -11.20 2.40 -5.27
N PHE A 68 -11.12 2.88 -4.02
CA PHE A 68 -12.01 2.50 -2.91
C PHE A 68 -11.94 1.00 -2.51
N GLU A 69 -10.96 0.26 -3.01
CA GLU A 69 -10.81 -1.19 -2.78
C GLU A 69 -10.58 -1.56 -1.31
N LYS A 70 -10.04 -0.63 -0.51
CA LYS A 70 -9.75 -0.83 0.92
C LYS A 70 -10.93 -1.47 1.66
N PHE A 71 -12.13 -0.91 1.53
CA PHE A 71 -13.28 -1.39 2.28
C PHE A 71 -13.92 -2.64 1.68
N VAL A 72 -13.74 -2.87 0.38
CA VAL A 72 -14.09 -4.14 -0.27
C VAL A 72 -13.22 -5.27 0.31
N ARG A 73 -11.91 -5.04 0.39
CA ARG A 73 -10.94 -5.96 0.98
C ARG A 73 -11.21 -6.18 2.47
N LEU A 74 -11.51 -5.12 3.23
CA LEU A 74 -11.86 -5.22 4.65
C LEU A 74 -13.12 -6.06 4.87
N LYS A 75 -14.16 -5.87 4.06
CA LYS A 75 -15.41 -6.64 4.16
C LYS A 75 -15.17 -8.13 3.91
N ALA A 76 -14.34 -8.47 2.92
CA ALA A 76 -13.98 -9.86 2.63
C ALA A 76 -13.12 -10.48 3.74
N TYR A 77 -12.19 -9.71 4.30
CA TYR A 77 -11.28 -10.17 5.36
C TYR A 77 -11.97 -10.32 6.73
N ASN A 78 -12.74 -9.32 7.15
CA ASN A 78 -13.44 -9.31 8.43
C ASN A 78 -14.76 -8.51 8.34
N PRO A 79 -15.89 -9.18 8.03
CA PRO A 79 -17.19 -8.52 7.89
C PRO A 79 -17.64 -7.78 9.15
N LYS A 80 -17.38 -8.33 10.34
CA LYS A 80 -17.78 -7.68 11.62
C LYS A 80 -17.04 -6.35 11.81
N LEU A 81 -15.76 -6.31 11.47
CA LEU A 81 -14.97 -5.08 11.57
C LEU A 81 -15.40 -4.06 10.52
N TYR A 82 -15.74 -4.51 9.31
CA TYR A 82 -16.35 -3.65 8.30
C TYR A 82 -17.66 -3.02 8.80
N ASP A 83 -18.57 -3.82 9.39
CA ASP A 83 -19.83 -3.33 9.93
C ASP A 83 -19.61 -2.35 11.08
N PHE A 84 -18.66 -2.64 11.97
CA PHE A 84 -18.25 -1.70 13.03
C PHE A 84 -17.78 -0.35 12.45
N CYS A 85 -16.91 -0.35 11.44
CA CYS A 85 -16.46 0.88 10.77
C CYS A 85 -17.62 1.66 10.15
N MET A 86 -18.48 0.95 9.42
CA MET A 86 -19.52 1.58 8.61
C MET A 86 -20.72 2.05 9.43
N GLU A 87 -21.16 1.25 10.40
CA GLU A 87 -22.37 1.50 11.18
C GLU A 87 -22.06 2.21 12.51
N GLU A 88 -21.11 1.70 13.30
CA GLU A 88 -20.89 2.17 14.68
C GLU A 88 -19.97 3.40 14.72
N LEU A 89 -18.85 3.35 14.01
CA LEU A 89 -17.97 4.53 13.83
C LEU A 89 -18.60 5.58 12.89
N GLY A 90 -19.63 5.20 12.13
CA GLY A 90 -20.35 6.09 11.23
C GLY A 90 -19.54 6.53 10.00
N GLU A 91 -18.53 5.76 9.59
CA GLU A 91 -17.63 6.13 8.49
C GLU A 91 -18.34 6.23 7.13
N LYS A 92 -19.53 5.62 6.99
CA LYS A 92 -20.36 5.72 5.76
C LYS A 92 -20.52 7.15 5.27
N LYS A 93 -20.82 8.09 6.17
CA LYS A 93 -21.05 9.50 5.79
C LYS A 93 -19.80 10.11 5.17
N LEU A 94 -18.64 9.83 5.76
CA LEU A 94 -17.36 10.31 5.26
C LEU A 94 -16.97 9.61 3.95
N LEU A 95 -17.16 8.30 3.85
CA LEU A 95 -16.90 7.54 2.63
C LEU A 95 -17.74 8.06 1.45
N SER A 96 -19.04 8.25 1.64
CA SER A 96 -19.92 8.82 0.60
C SER A 96 -19.53 10.25 0.22
N TRP A 97 -19.09 11.06 1.18
CA TRP A 97 -18.59 12.40 0.89
C TRP A 97 -17.30 12.34 0.07
N ILE A 98 -16.35 11.45 0.40
CA ILE A 98 -15.12 11.27 -0.37
C ILE A 98 -15.44 10.79 -1.77
N GLU A 99 -16.31 9.77 -1.90
CA GLU A 99 -16.72 9.25 -3.21
C GLU A 99 -17.33 10.36 -4.07
N LYS A 100 -18.18 11.22 -3.52
CA LYS A 100 -18.78 12.34 -4.27
C LYS A 100 -17.75 13.38 -4.72
N ASN A 101 -16.78 13.72 -3.88
CA ASN A 101 -15.88 14.85 -4.11
C ASN A 101 -14.56 14.48 -4.81
N TYR A 102 -14.14 13.22 -4.71
CA TYR A 102 -12.87 12.73 -5.24
C TYR A 102 -13.03 11.66 -6.34
N ARG A 103 -14.23 11.49 -6.92
CA ARG A 103 -14.50 10.61 -8.07
C ARG A 103 -13.91 11.11 -9.41
N ARG A 104 -12.67 11.58 -9.43
CA ARG A 104 -11.99 12.00 -10.67
C ARG A 104 -10.73 11.16 -10.90
N GLY A 105 -10.86 10.30 -11.92
CA GLY A 105 -9.82 9.66 -12.72
C GLY A 105 -8.44 9.55 -12.09
N TYR A 106 -8.18 8.43 -11.42
CA TYR A 106 -6.82 7.99 -11.20
C TYR A 106 -6.26 7.56 -12.56
N LYS A 107 -5.46 8.43 -13.21
CA LYS A 107 -4.51 7.94 -14.22
C LYS A 107 -3.54 7.04 -13.44
N GLN A 108 -3.62 5.74 -13.66
CA GLN A 108 -2.57 4.81 -13.26
C GLN A 108 -1.25 5.34 -13.83
N ILE A 109 -0.36 5.82 -12.97
CA ILE A 109 1.03 5.98 -13.33
C ILE A 109 1.60 4.58 -13.25
N ALA A 110 2.01 4.07 -14.41
CA ALA A 110 2.70 2.80 -14.60
C ALA A 110 4.04 2.76 -13.86
#